data_AF-A0A3P1BKA3-F1
#
_entry.id   AF-A0A3P1BKA3-F1
#
_cell.length_a   1.000
_cell.length_b   1.000
_cell.length_c   1.000
_cell.angle_alpha   90.00
_cell.angle_beta   90.00
_cell.angle_gamma   90.00
#
_symmetry.space_group_name_H-M   'P 1'
#
loop_
_entity.id
_entity.type
_entity.pdbx_description
1 polymer ?
#
loop_
_entity_poly.entity_id
_entity_poly.type
_entity_poly.pdbx_seq_one_letter_code
_entity_poly.pdbx_strand_id
1 'polypeptide(L)'
;MVIGTVVPPSFYFAGKGWKPAADDAPADNRFCGHALCISGYDDTEYGGAFRVVNSFGKGWGGQGFCWISYADLVRFTRYGFKITQQKPAVL
;
A
#
# COMPACT_ATOMS: atom_id res chain seq x y z
N MET A 1 -6.24 6.79 -3.74
CA MET A 1 -6.57 6.85 -2.30
C MET A 1 -5.26 6.88 -1.53
N VAL A 2 -5.12 7.70 -0.49
CA VAL A 2 -3.93 7.66 0.38
C VAL A 2 -4.23 6.78 1.58
N ILE A 3 -3.32 5.89 1.94
CA ILE A 3 -3.46 4.98 3.08
C ILE A 3 -2.32 5.18 4.06
N GLY A 4 -2.62 5.04 5.34
CA GLY A 4 -1.62 4.90 6.40
C GLY A 4 -1.52 3.43 6.78
N THR A 5 -0.35 2.83 6.61
CA THR A 5 -0.09 1.41 6.88
C THR A 5 1.08 1.24 7.83
N VAL A 6 1.12 0.13 8.55
CA VAL A 6 2.35 -0.33 9.21
C VAL A 6 3.23 -1.00 8.15
N VAL A 7 4.53 -0.70 8.17
CA VAL A 7 5.51 -1.30 7.24
C VAL A 7 6.45 -2.24 8.01
N PRO A 8 6.31 -3.57 7.85
CA PRO A 8 7.21 -4.52 8.47
C PRO A 8 8.51 -4.71 7.67
N PRO A 9 9.53 -5.43 8.20
CA PRO A 9 10.81 -5.63 7.53
C PRO A 9 10.70 -6.19 6.11
N SER A 10 9.80 -7.15 5.84
CA SER A 10 9.64 -7.72 4.50
C SER A 10 9.23 -6.69 3.43
N PHE A 11 8.56 -5.61 3.84
CA PHE A 11 8.06 -4.58 2.92
C PHE A 11 9.19 -3.80 2.24
N TYR A 12 10.33 -3.62 2.93
CA TYR A 12 11.50 -2.95 2.35
C TYR A 12 12.10 -3.73 1.17
N PHE A 13 11.84 -5.03 1.10
CA PHE A 13 12.32 -5.94 0.05
C PHE A 13 11.23 -6.35 -0.94
N ALA A 14 10.11 -5.62 -0.96
CA ALA A 14 9.01 -5.88 -1.88
C ALA A 14 9.48 -5.83 -3.35
N GLY A 15 9.01 -6.79 -4.14
CA GLY A 15 9.17 -6.82 -5.59
C GLY A 15 7.93 -6.28 -6.30
N LYS A 16 7.62 -6.80 -7.49
CA LYS A 16 6.37 -6.45 -8.21
C LYS A 16 5.12 -6.75 -7.38
N GLY A 17 5.16 -7.78 -6.55
CA GLY A 17 4.18 -8.06 -5.51
C GLY A 17 4.86 -8.16 -4.15
N TRP A 18 4.09 -7.93 -3.09
CA TRP A 18 4.53 -8.08 -1.71
C TRP A 18 3.64 -9.07 -0.97
N LYS A 19 4.28 -9.89 -0.14
CA LYS A 19 3.64 -10.79 0.82
C LYS A 19 4.35 -10.63 2.16
N PRO A 20 3.62 -10.53 3.28
CA PRO A 20 4.24 -10.44 4.60
C PRO A 20 5.04 -11.71 4.93
N ALA A 21 6.15 -11.53 5.65
CA ALA A 21 6.86 -12.63 6.29
C ALA A 21 6.02 -13.21 7.46
N ALA A 22 6.39 -14.40 7.93
CA ALA A 22 5.63 -15.09 8.98
C ALA A 22 5.56 -14.29 10.29
N ASP A 23 6.59 -13.51 10.59
CA ASP A 23 6.75 -12.67 11.79
C ASP A 23 6.30 -11.21 11.60
N ASP A 24 5.79 -10.85 10.43
CA ASP A 24 5.22 -9.53 10.17
C ASP A 24 3.84 -9.39 10.82
N ALA A 25 3.84 -9.13 12.13
CA ALA A 25 2.64 -8.85 12.89
C ALA A 25 2.31 -7.33 12.84
N PRO A 26 1.17 -6.89 12.28
CA PRO A 26 0.80 -5.46 12.21
C PRO A 26 0.66 -4.75 13.58
N ALA A 27 0.51 -5.54 14.65
CA ALA A 27 0.41 -5.07 16.03
C ALA A 27 1.79 -4.89 16.71
N ASP A 28 2.88 -5.31 16.06
CA ASP A 28 4.23 -5.13 16.58
C ASP A 28 4.57 -3.63 16.64
N ASN A 29 4.86 -3.14 17.84
CA ASN A 29 5.12 -1.73 18.10
C ASN A 29 6.52 -1.27 17.65
N ARG A 30 7.38 -2.20 17.22
CA ARG A 30 8.70 -1.90 16.64
C ARG A 30 8.58 -1.43 15.19
N PHE A 31 7.47 -1.72 14.52
CA PHE A 31 7.27 -1.34 13.13
C PHE A 31 6.77 0.10 13.01
N CYS A 32 7.25 0.80 12.00
CA CYS A 32 6.89 2.20 11.75
C CYS A 32 5.61 2.31 10.92
N GLY A 33 4.90 3.41 11.09
CA GLY A 33 3.84 3.82 10.17
C GLY A 33 4.44 4.43 8.90
N HIS A 34 3.77 4.23 7.76
CA HIS A 34 4.12 4.83 6.48
C HIS A 34 2.86 5.18 5.68
N ALA A 35 2.99 6.13 4.76
CA ALA A 35 1.91 6.54 3.87
C ALA A 35 2.18 6.04 2.45
N LEU A 36 1.18 5.41 1.84
CA LEU A 36 1.20 4.93 0.46
C LEU A 36 0.02 5.50 -0.32
N CYS A 37 0.11 5.51 -1.64
CA CYS A 37 -1.02 5.83 -2.50
C CYS A 37 -1.45 4.60 -3.29
N ILE A 38 -2.73 4.24 -3.20
CA ILE A 38 -3.35 3.26 -4.08
C ILE A 38 -3.65 3.94 -5.42
N SER A 39 -3.06 3.40 -6.48
CA SER A 39 -3.20 3.87 -7.86
C SER A 39 -4.23 3.08 -8.67
N GLY A 40 -4.64 1.89 -8.21
CA GLY A 40 -5.65 1.07 -8.86
C GLY A 40 -5.85 -0.27 -8.14
N TYR A 41 -6.70 -1.11 -8.71
CA TYR A 41 -6.94 -2.48 -8.26
C TYR A 41 -7.18 -3.39 -9.47
N ASP A 42 -6.97 -4.68 -9.29
CA ASP A 42 -7.29 -5.72 -10.26
C ASP A 42 -7.72 -6.99 -9.51
N ASP A 43 -8.92 -7.49 -9.80
CA ASP A 43 -9.50 -8.67 -9.14
C ASP A 43 -8.82 -9.98 -9.56
N THR A 44 -8.04 -9.96 -10.65
CA THR A 44 -7.34 -11.14 -11.18
C THR A 44 -5.88 -11.23 -10.70
N GLU A 45 -5.26 -10.08 -10.41
CA GLU A 45 -3.86 -10.00 -9.98
C GLU A 45 -3.71 -10.55 -8.56
N TYR A 46 -2.94 -11.64 -8.40
CA TYR A 46 -2.80 -12.40 -7.14
C TYR A 46 -4.13 -12.83 -6.48
N GLY A 47 -5.20 -13.02 -7.27
CA GLY A 47 -6.53 -13.35 -6.74
C GLY A 47 -7.26 -12.16 -6.08
N GLY A 48 -6.86 -10.94 -6.44
CA GLY A 48 -7.45 -9.68 -5.97
C GLY A 48 -6.42 -8.82 -5.23
N ALA A 49 -5.95 -7.76 -5.87
CA ALA A 49 -4.91 -6.90 -5.34
C ALA A 49 -5.11 -5.41 -5.63
N PHE A 50 -4.60 -4.59 -4.72
CA PHE A 50 -4.40 -3.16 -4.93
C PHE A 50 -3.00 -2.93 -5.47
N ARG A 51 -2.89 -2.03 -6.45
CA ARG A 51 -1.61 -1.48 -6.87
C ARG A 51 -1.31 -0.24 -6.02
N VAL A 52 -0.17 -0.25 -5.35
CA VAL A 52 0.33 0.89 -4.59
C VAL A 52 1.54 1.51 -5.28
N VAL A 53 1.68 2.82 -5.13
CA VAL A 53 2.92 3.56 -5.42
C VAL A 53 3.56 3.99 -4.10
N ASN A 54 4.88 3.83 -4.01
CA ASN A 54 5.68 4.17 -2.85
C ASN A 54 6.68 5.31 -3.19
N SER A 55 7.20 5.98 -2.16
CA SER A 55 8.14 7.09 -2.23
C SER A 55 9.60 6.69 -1.99
N PHE A 56 9.93 5.39 -2.00
CA PHE A 56 11.31 4.88 -1.86
C PHE A 56 12.12 4.89 -3.16
N GLY A 57 11.60 5.51 -4.23
CA GLY A 57 12.24 5.59 -5.53
C GLY A 57 11.95 4.38 -6.42
N LYS A 58 12.43 4.46 -7.68
CA LYS A 58 12.11 3.47 -8.73
C LYS A 58 12.75 2.10 -8.51
N GLY A 59 13.76 2.00 -7.65
CA GLY A 59 14.43 0.73 -7.32
C GLY A 59 13.63 -0.17 -6.39
N TRP A 60 12.61 0.36 -5.71
CA TRP A 60 11.71 -0.43 -4.87
C TRP A 60 10.57 -1.00 -5.68
N GLY A 61 10.21 -2.26 -5.41
CA GLY A 61 9.15 -2.95 -6.13
C GLY A 61 9.37 -3.04 -7.64
N GLY A 62 8.27 -3.05 -8.40
CA GLY A 62 8.27 -2.86 -9.85
C GLY A 62 8.24 -1.39 -10.22
N GLN A 63 9.41 -0.75 -10.39
CA GLN A 63 9.52 0.66 -10.80
C GLN A 63 8.84 1.66 -9.82
N GLY A 64 8.93 1.40 -8.51
CA GLY A 64 8.26 2.19 -7.47
C GLY A 64 6.83 1.77 -7.15
N PHE A 65 6.33 0.71 -7.81
CA PHE A 65 5.00 0.16 -7.60
C PHE A 65 5.06 -1.25 -7.02
N CYS A 66 4.02 -1.63 -6.30
CA CYS A 66 3.86 -3.00 -5.81
C CYS A 66 2.38 -3.38 -5.81
N TRP A 67 2.10 -4.66 -6.05
CA TRP A 67 0.79 -5.26 -5.84
C TRP A 67 0.71 -5.88 -4.44
N ILE A 68 -0.36 -5.58 -3.73
CA ILE A 68 -0.64 -6.10 -2.40
C ILE A 68 -2.05 -6.68 -2.43
N SER A 69 -2.21 -7.94 -1.99
CA SER A 69 -3.52 -8.58 -1.95
C SER A 69 -4.50 -7.75 -1.12
N TYR A 70 -5.79 -7.84 -1.43
CA TYR A 70 -6.82 -7.13 -0.64
C TYR A 70 -6.74 -7.49 0.85
N ALA A 71 -6.54 -8.78 1.14
CA ALA A 71 -6.44 -9.28 2.51
C ALA A 71 -5.23 -8.70 3.25
N ASP A 72 -4.05 -8.69 2.62
CA ASP A 72 -2.84 -8.17 3.25
C ASP A 72 -2.91 -6.64 3.39
N LEU A 73 -3.42 -5.91 2.40
CA LEU A 73 -3.55 -4.47 2.53
C LEU A 73 -4.49 -4.09 3.70
N VAL A 74 -5.63 -4.76 3.82
CA VAL A 74 -6.57 -4.57 4.95
C VAL A 74 -5.92 -4.91 6.28
N ARG A 75 -5.12 -5.98 6.33
CA ARG A 75 -4.45 -6.43 7.55
C ARG A 75 -3.45 -5.41 8.11
N PHE A 76 -2.77 -4.64 7.27
CA PHE A 76 -1.72 -3.69 7.69
C PHE A 76 -2.16 -2.21 7.70
N THR A 77 -3.25 -1.86 7.01
CA THR A 77 -3.74 -0.48 6.91
C THR A 77 -4.47 -0.04 8.18
N ARG A 78 -4.13 1.15 8.69
CA ARG A 78 -4.79 1.79 9.83
C ARG A 78 -5.71 2.95 9.42
N TYR A 79 -5.40 3.63 8.32
CA TYR A 79 -6.13 4.81 7.87
C TYR A 79 -6.31 4.81 6.35
N GLY A 80 -7.43 5.38 5.88
CA GLY A 80 -7.72 5.56 4.47
C GLY A 80 -8.33 6.93 4.19
N PHE A 81 -7.78 7.64 3.21
CA PHE A 81 -8.19 8.99 2.83
C PHE A 81 -8.50 9.05 1.33
N LYS A 82 -9.73 9.41 1.01
CA LYS A 82 -10.15 9.71 -0.36
C LYS A 82 -9.96 11.20 -0.60
N ILE A 83 -9.17 11.53 -1.62
CA ILE A 83 -8.99 12.91 -2.08
C ILE A 83 -9.85 13.08 -3.33
N THR A 84 -10.70 14.10 -3.34
CA THR A 84 -11.55 14.45 -4.48
C THR A 84 -11.36 15.90 -4.84
N GLN A 85 -11.39 16.23 -6.13
CA GLN A 85 -11.40 17.62 -6.56
C GLN A 85 -12.71 18.29 -6.14
N GLN A 86 -12.61 19.47 -5.56
CA GLN A 86 -13.78 20.33 -5.36
C GLN A 86 -14.22 20.86 -6.73
N LYS A 87 -15.52 20.78 -7.03
CA LYS A 87 -16.06 21.42 -8.23
C LYS A 87 -15.82 22.94 -8.13
N PRO A 88 -15.42 23.63 -9.21
CA PRO A 88 -15.30 25.08 -9.20
C PRO A 88 -16.63 25.70 -8.75
N ALA A 89 -16.56 26.72 -7.90
CA ALA A 89 -17.74 27.53 -7.61
C ALA A 89 -18.14 28.25 -8.91
N VAL A 90 -19.38 28.05 -9.36
CA VAL A 90 -19.95 28.86 -10.43
C VAL A 90 -20.40 30.17 -9.76
N LEU A 91 -19.84 31.30 -10.21
CA LEU A 91 -20.30 32.64 -9.84
C LEU A 91 -21.60 32.99 -10.58
#